data_AF-A7SYU6-F1
#
_entry.id   AF-A7SYU6-F1
#
_cell.length_a   1.000
_cell.length_b   1.000
_cell.length_c   1.000
_cell.angle_alpha   90.00
_cell.angle_beta   90.00
_cell.angle_gamma   90.00
#
_symmetry.space_group_name_H-M   'P 1'
#
loop_
_entity.id
_entity.type
_entity.pdbx_description
1 polymer ?
#
loop_
_entity_poly.entity_id
_entity_poly.type
_entity_poly.pdbx_seq_one_letter_code
_entity_poly.pdbx_strand_id
1 'polypeptide(L)'
;CRLIRSHFFVFTFSGVSIYIILALAVERWYAVTRPLQYRATFHHRRIIMEALGIWSAAVLTNIILLFELEFHPQREPANRCEITANRFTSIPFRQFLAFSLFLLKFLTPLLVTCVLYVKIFRETGRSRVLSRGHEGYGTRIALSRMGAASTIALAVCWCPNQVYYALYNFGAWELNNNVHYWTIVAAMLNSCLNPMIFAFHSEQYREGFK
;
A
#
# COMPACT_ATOMS: atom_id res chain seq x y z
N CYS A 1 -18.02 3.37 18.60
CA CYS A 1 -17.50 4.44 17.74
C CYS A 1 -16.04 4.26 17.33
N ARG A 2 -15.11 4.04 18.27
CA ARG A 2 -13.66 3.96 17.98
C ARG A 2 -13.28 2.93 16.92
N LEU A 3 -13.95 1.78 16.85
CA LEU A 3 -13.61 0.73 15.87
C LEU A 3 -14.04 1.07 14.42
N ILE A 4 -15.14 1.82 14.25
CA ILE A 4 -15.75 2.10 12.93
C ILE A 4 -15.33 3.50 12.41
N ARG A 5 -15.32 4.53 13.28
CA ARG A 5 -14.93 5.91 12.89
C ARG A 5 -13.43 6.19 12.95
N SER A 6 -12.61 5.28 13.48
CA SER A 6 -11.13 5.39 13.39
C SER A 6 -10.62 5.25 11.97
N HIS A 7 -11.44 4.69 11.08
CA HIS A 7 -10.99 4.14 9.81
C HIS A 7 -9.88 3.09 9.98
N PHE A 8 -9.71 2.51 11.19
CA PHE A 8 -8.63 1.58 11.51
C PHE A 8 -8.61 0.40 10.54
N PHE A 9 -9.75 -0.27 10.35
CA PHE A 9 -9.85 -1.39 9.42
C PHE A 9 -9.55 -0.98 7.99
N VAL A 10 -10.07 0.17 7.56
CA VAL A 10 -9.86 0.71 6.20
C VAL A 10 -8.37 0.92 5.94
N PHE A 11 -7.69 1.64 6.83
CA PHE A 11 -6.25 1.90 6.69
C PHE A 11 -5.40 0.65 6.91
N THR A 12 -5.85 -0.30 7.74
CA THR A 12 -5.16 -1.59 7.94
C THR A 12 -5.25 -2.46 6.69
N PHE A 13 -6.44 -2.69 6.13
CA PHE A 13 -6.60 -3.48 4.90
C PHE A 13 -5.88 -2.86 3.72
N SER A 14 -5.90 -1.52 3.63
CA SER A 14 -5.15 -0.85 2.59
C SER A 14 -3.64 -0.95 2.82
N GLY A 15 -3.17 -0.87 4.08
CA GLY A 15 -1.77 -1.14 4.43
C GLY A 15 -1.33 -2.56 4.06
N VAL A 16 -2.17 -3.56 4.32
CA VAL A 16 -1.95 -4.95 3.86
C VAL A 16 -1.79 -4.99 2.34
N SER A 17 -2.66 -4.31 1.59
CA SER A 17 -2.56 -4.23 0.13
C SER A 17 -1.23 -3.62 -0.33
N ILE A 18 -0.76 -2.54 0.29
CA ILE A 18 0.54 -1.90 -0.03
C ILE A 18 1.69 -2.88 0.18
N TYR A 19 1.71 -3.56 1.32
CA TYR A 19 2.77 -4.51 1.64
C TYR A 19 2.73 -5.76 0.76
N ILE A 20 1.54 -6.20 0.33
CA ILE A 20 1.40 -7.25 -0.69
C ILE A 20 1.99 -6.80 -2.03
N ILE A 21 1.71 -5.57 -2.48
CA ILE A 21 2.31 -5.03 -3.73
C ILE A 21 3.84 -5.04 -3.64
N LEU A 22 4.39 -4.63 -2.49
CA LEU A 22 5.83 -4.67 -2.24
C LEU A 22 6.38 -6.11 -2.29
N ALA A 23 5.74 -7.05 -1.60
CA ALA A 23 6.14 -8.45 -1.59
C ALA A 23 6.09 -9.07 -3.01
N LEU A 24 5.03 -8.79 -3.77
CA LEU A 24 4.89 -9.21 -5.15
C LEU A 24 5.99 -8.59 -6.04
N ALA A 25 6.35 -7.32 -5.85
CA ALA A 25 7.45 -6.71 -6.59
C ALA A 25 8.79 -7.42 -6.32
N VAL A 26 9.05 -7.79 -5.06
CA VAL A 26 10.24 -8.57 -4.68
C VAL A 26 10.21 -9.96 -5.31
N GLU A 27 9.10 -10.68 -5.19
CA GLU A 27 8.90 -12.00 -5.82
C GLU A 27 9.19 -11.94 -7.32
N ARG A 28 8.60 -10.96 -8.02
CA ARG A 28 8.78 -10.80 -9.47
C ARG A 28 10.22 -10.46 -9.82
N TRP A 29 10.88 -9.62 -9.03
CA TRP A 29 12.29 -9.32 -9.24
C TRP A 29 13.16 -10.58 -9.11
N TYR A 30 12.95 -11.42 -8.10
CA TYR A 30 13.63 -12.71 -7.98
C TYR A 30 13.32 -13.63 -9.17
N ALA A 31 12.05 -13.73 -9.56
CA ALA A 31 11.63 -14.61 -10.65
C ALA A 31 12.23 -14.20 -12.02
N VAL A 32 12.44 -12.90 -12.26
CA VAL A 32 13.01 -12.39 -13.51
C VAL A 32 14.53 -12.41 -13.49
N THR A 33 15.16 -11.94 -12.40
CA THR A 33 16.62 -11.75 -12.36
C THR A 33 17.38 -12.97 -11.86
N ARG A 34 16.75 -13.85 -11.06
CA ARG A 34 17.41 -14.98 -10.39
C ARG A 34 16.52 -16.24 -10.31
N PRO A 35 16.21 -16.89 -11.46
CA PRO A 35 15.24 -17.99 -11.52
C PRO A 35 15.61 -19.22 -10.68
N LEU A 36 16.91 -19.53 -10.52
CA LEU A 36 17.37 -20.63 -9.67
C LEU A 36 17.17 -20.33 -8.18
N GLN A 37 17.50 -19.11 -7.74
CA GLN A 37 17.28 -18.69 -6.35
C GLN A 37 15.79 -18.59 -6.04
N TYR A 38 14.96 -18.17 -7.00
CA TYR A 38 13.51 -18.12 -6.83
C TYR A 38 12.92 -19.46 -6.37
N ARG A 39 13.29 -20.58 -7.01
CA ARG A 39 12.80 -21.92 -6.64
C ARG A 39 13.22 -22.35 -5.23
N ALA A 40 14.42 -21.97 -4.79
CA ALA A 40 14.89 -22.28 -3.43
C ALA A 40 14.24 -21.38 -2.36
N THR A 41 13.97 -20.13 -2.73
CA THR A 41 13.55 -19.06 -1.82
C THR A 41 12.05 -19.12 -1.55
N PHE A 42 11.21 -19.30 -2.57
CA PHE A 42 9.75 -19.16 -2.49
C PHE A 42 9.03 -20.50 -2.33
N HIS A 43 9.08 -21.06 -1.12
CA HIS A 43 8.31 -22.24 -0.72
C HIS A 43 7.12 -21.88 0.18
N HIS A 44 6.10 -22.73 0.22
CA HIS A 44 4.79 -22.46 0.85
C HIS A 44 4.88 -21.93 2.28
N ARG A 45 5.76 -22.50 3.12
CA ARG A 45 5.95 -22.05 4.51
C ARG A 45 6.42 -20.60 4.60
N ARG A 46 7.32 -20.16 3.70
CA ARG A 46 7.81 -18.78 3.68
C ARG A 46 6.71 -17.81 3.28
N ILE A 47 5.91 -18.16 2.27
CA ILE A 47 4.77 -17.33 1.82
C ILE A 47 3.79 -17.11 2.98
N ILE A 48 3.50 -18.14 3.77
CA ILE A 48 2.66 -18.01 4.97
C ILE A 48 3.30 -17.07 5.99
N MET A 49 4.60 -17.23 6.29
CA MET A 49 5.30 -16.36 7.25
C MET A 49 5.32 -14.90 6.77
N GLU A 50 5.54 -14.66 5.48
CA GLU A 50 5.48 -13.33 4.89
C GLU A 50 4.07 -12.73 4.99
N ALA A 51 3.01 -13.50 4.70
CA ALA A 51 1.63 -13.05 4.86
C ALA A 51 1.31 -12.67 6.31
N LEU A 52 1.69 -13.50 7.29
CA LEU A 52 1.51 -13.19 8.71
C LEU A 52 2.29 -11.94 9.13
N GLY A 53 3.52 -11.78 8.61
CA GLY A 53 4.35 -10.59 8.82
C GLY A 53 3.69 -9.32 8.26
N ILE A 54 3.12 -9.40 7.05
CA ILE A 54 2.40 -8.30 6.40
C ILE A 54 1.19 -7.86 7.24
N TRP A 55 0.36 -8.80 7.69
CA TRP A 55 -0.79 -8.49 8.54
C TRP A 55 -0.37 -7.84 9.85
N SER A 56 0.66 -8.40 10.50
CA SER A 56 1.19 -7.88 11.75
C SER A 56 1.73 -6.45 11.60
N ALA A 57 2.51 -6.19 10.54
CA ALA A 57 3.03 -4.87 10.23
C ALA A 57 1.92 -3.86 9.90
N ALA A 58 0.89 -4.27 9.16
CA ALA A 58 -0.25 -3.42 8.85
C ALA A 58 -1.04 -3.03 10.10
N VAL A 59 -1.28 -3.97 11.01
CA VAL A 59 -1.93 -3.67 12.30
C VAL A 59 -1.06 -2.74 13.14
N LEU A 60 0.22 -3.05 13.29
CA LEU A 60 1.15 -2.27 14.12
C LEU A 60 1.26 -0.81 13.67
N THR A 61 1.34 -0.57 12.37
CA THR A 61 1.46 0.79 11.80
C THR A 61 0.15 1.57 11.78
N ASN A 62 -0.98 0.95 12.09
CA ASN A 62 -2.30 1.58 12.15
C ASN A 62 -2.90 1.61 13.56
N ILE A 63 -2.30 0.93 14.53
CA ILE A 63 -2.85 0.84 15.90
C ILE A 63 -3.01 2.21 16.56
N ILE A 64 -2.15 3.18 16.22
CA ILE A 64 -2.21 4.57 16.69
C ILE A 64 -3.57 5.21 16.40
N LEU A 65 -4.22 4.87 15.27
CA LEU A 65 -5.51 5.43 14.87
C LEU A 65 -6.64 5.11 15.86
N LEU A 66 -6.52 4.01 16.62
CA LEU A 66 -7.48 3.66 17.67
C LEU A 66 -7.42 4.63 18.86
N PHE A 67 -6.30 5.33 19.02
CA PHE A 67 -6.04 6.30 20.07
C PHE A 67 -6.22 7.77 19.60
N GLU A 68 -6.41 8.02 18.30
CA GLU A 68 -6.65 9.35 17.68
C GLU A 68 -8.14 9.72 17.55
N LEU A 69 -8.98 9.18 18.45
CA LEU A 69 -10.42 9.43 18.47
C LEU A 69 -10.87 9.94 19.82
N GLU A 70 -11.45 11.14 19.81
CA GLU A 70 -12.14 11.71 20.96
C GLU A 70 -13.65 11.72 20.65
N PHE A 71 -14.42 11.16 21.59
CA PHE A 71 -15.87 11.24 21.51
C PHE A 71 -16.28 12.59 22.09
N HIS A 72 -16.96 13.43 21.31
CA HIS A 72 -17.46 14.71 21.78
C HIS A 72 -18.98 14.61 22.02
N PRO A 73 -19.43 14.21 23.22
CA PRO A 73 -20.85 14.08 23.53
C PRO A 73 -21.61 15.42 23.56
N GLN A 74 -20.90 16.56 23.57
CA GLN A 74 -21.46 17.88 23.87
C GLN A 74 -21.52 18.86 22.68
N ARG A 75 -21.05 18.49 21.48
CA ARG A 75 -21.18 19.35 20.27
C ARG A 75 -22.44 19.01 19.50
N GLU A 76 -23.23 20.03 19.15
CA GLU A 76 -24.38 19.86 18.25
C GLU A 76 -23.92 19.63 16.79
N PRO A 77 -24.54 18.67 16.06
CA PRO A 77 -25.55 17.73 16.56
C PRO A 77 -24.90 16.68 17.47
N ALA A 78 -25.56 16.38 18.60
CA ALA A 78 -25.09 15.43 19.59
C ALA A 78 -24.73 14.07 18.94
N ASN A 79 -23.70 13.42 19.47
CA ASN A 79 -23.19 12.10 19.04
C ASN A 79 -22.24 12.09 17.82
N ARG A 80 -21.45 13.15 17.58
CA ARG A 80 -20.33 13.08 16.62
C ARG A 80 -19.05 12.58 17.31
N CYS A 81 -18.45 11.53 16.76
CA CYS A 81 -17.04 11.21 17.04
C CYS A 81 -16.19 11.81 15.94
N GLU A 82 -15.29 12.71 16.33
CA GLU A 82 -14.41 13.42 15.42
C GLU A 82 -13.00 12.86 15.60
N ILE A 83 -12.24 12.82 14.50
CA ILE A 83 -10.83 12.47 14.58
C ILE A 83 -10.14 13.66 15.22
N THR A 84 -9.39 13.43 16.29
CA THR A 84 -8.73 14.50 17.03
C THR A 84 -7.25 14.20 17.18
N ALA A 85 -6.49 15.25 17.45
CA ALA A 85 -5.12 15.13 17.92
C ALA A 85 -5.05 14.18 19.12
N ASN A 86 -4.15 13.20 19.08
CA ASN A 86 -3.84 12.43 20.28
C ASN A 86 -3.27 13.38 21.35
N ARG A 87 -4.10 13.76 22.33
CA ARG A 87 -3.71 14.68 23.41
C ARG A 87 -2.73 14.05 24.40
N PHE A 88 -2.60 12.72 24.38
CA PHE A 88 -1.69 11.97 25.26
C PHE A 88 -0.23 12.07 24.84
N THR A 89 0.11 12.91 23.86
CA THR A 89 1.44 12.94 23.24
C THR A 89 1.86 14.35 22.92
N SER A 90 3.14 14.68 23.19
CA SER A 90 3.69 16.00 22.88
C SER A 90 3.68 16.26 21.38
N ILE A 91 3.49 17.54 21.00
CA ILE A 91 3.53 18.00 19.59
C ILE A 91 4.78 17.46 18.84
N PRO A 92 6.02 17.58 19.35
CA PRO A 92 7.20 17.08 18.65
C PRO A 92 7.17 15.57 18.43
N PHE A 93 6.66 14.79 19.38
CA PHE A 93 6.56 13.35 19.21
C PHE A 93 5.50 12.98 18.16
N ARG A 94 4.37 13.70 18.10
CA ARG A 94 3.35 13.49 17.07
C ARG A 94 3.89 13.76 15.66
N GLN A 95 4.67 14.83 15.50
CA GLN A 95 5.35 15.15 14.24
C GLN A 95 6.36 14.07 13.85
N PHE A 96 7.19 13.64 14.81
CA PHE A 96 8.15 12.55 14.60
C PHE A 96 7.45 11.25 14.17
N LEU A 97 6.36 10.89 14.85
CA LEU A 97 5.58 9.71 14.53
C LEU A 97 4.93 9.82 13.14
N ALA A 98 4.30 10.95 12.83
CA ALA A 98 3.65 11.20 11.53
C ALA A 98 4.67 11.07 10.39
N PHE A 99 5.86 11.67 10.55
CA PHE A 99 6.95 11.57 9.59
C PHE A 99 7.46 10.12 9.46
N SER A 100 7.65 9.42 10.58
CA SER A 100 8.10 8.02 10.58
C SER A 100 7.10 7.10 9.88
N LEU A 101 5.80 7.30 10.11
CA LEU A 101 4.73 6.55 9.45
C LEU A 101 4.62 6.89 7.96
N PHE A 102 4.83 8.16 7.57
CA PHE A 102 4.92 8.55 6.17
C PHE A 102 6.04 7.78 5.45
N LEU A 103 7.23 7.73 6.05
CA LEU A 103 8.36 7.01 5.49
C LEU A 103 8.11 5.51 5.40
N LEU A 104 7.57 4.89 6.46
CA LEU A 104 7.39 3.45 6.55
C LEU A 104 6.22 2.93 5.70
N LYS A 105 5.10 3.68 5.65
CA LYS A 105 3.86 3.23 5.01
C LYS A 105 3.74 3.65 3.56
N PHE A 106 4.43 4.72 3.15
CA PHE A 106 4.29 5.27 1.80
C PHE A 106 5.63 5.36 1.07
N LEU A 107 6.59 6.15 1.57
CA LEU A 107 7.80 6.44 0.81
C LEU A 107 8.65 5.19 0.58
N THR A 108 8.88 4.39 1.62
CA THR A 108 9.68 3.16 1.52
C THR A 108 9.05 2.16 0.54
N PRO A 109 7.77 1.75 0.69
CA PRO A 109 7.13 0.87 -0.28
C PRO A 109 7.18 1.40 -1.72
N LEU A 110 6.92 2.70 -1.92
CA LEU A 110 6.92 3.33 -3.24
C LEU A 110 8.30 3.31 -3.89
N LEU A 111 9.34 3.71 -3.16
CA LEU A 111 10.71 3.73 -3.68
C LEU A 111 11.21 2.32 -3.99
N VAL A 112 10.99 1.36 -3.09
CA VAL A 112 11.45 -0.01 -3.29
C VAL A 112 10.75 -0.64 -4.49
N THR A 113 9.41 -0.55 -4.58
CA THR A 113 8.66 -1.08 -5.74
C THR A 113 9.10 -0.43 -7.05
N CYS A 114 9.26 0.90 -7.08
CA CYS A 114 9.76 1.62 -8.25
C CYS A 114 11.15 1.12 -8.69
N VAL A 115 12.11 1.05 -7.77
CA VAL A 115 13.47 0.55 -8.06
C VAL A 115 13.45 -0.88 -8.58
N LEU A 116 12.65 -1.76 -7.98
CA LEU A 116 12.52 -3.15 -8.40
C LEU A 116 11.94 -3.26 -9.81
N TYR A 117 10.88 -2.52 -10.13
CA TYR A 117 10.31 -2.53 -11.48
C TYR A 117 11.26 -1.93 -12.53
N VAL A 118 11.98 -0.86 -12.21
CA VAL A 118 13.03 -0.33 -13.09
C VAL A 118 14.09 -1.40 -13.37
N LYS A 119 14.55 -2.12 -12.35
CA LYS A 119 15.49 -3.24 -12.51
C LYS A 119 14.90 -4.37 -13.36
N ILE A 120 13.65 -4.76 -13.12
CA ILE A 120 12.94 -5.79 -13.89
C ILE A 120 12.87 -5.40 -15.37
N PHE A 121 12.46 -4.17 -15.69
CA PHE A 121 12.33 -3.73 -17.08
C PHE A 121 13.69 -3.58 -17.79
N ARG A 122 14.73 -3.13 -17.08
CA ARG A 122 16.09 -3.10 -17.62
C ARG A 122 16.62 -4.50 -17.94
N GLU A 123 16.43 -5.44 -17.02
CA GLU A 123 16.86 -6.84 -17.23
C GLU A 123 16.06 -7.46 -18.37
N THR A 124 14.75 -7.29 -18.36
CA THR A 124 13.87 -7.77 -19.43
C THR A 124 14.29 -7.20 -20.78
N GLY A 125 14.65 -5.92 -20.88
CA GLY A 125 15.15 -5.29 -22.11
C GLY A 125 16.46 -5.92 -22.62
N ARG A 126 17.41 -6.23 -21.74
CA ARG A 126 18.65 -6.94 -22.09
C ARG A 126 18.38 -8.39 -22.50
N SER A 127 17.57 -9.10 -21.72
CA SER A 127 17.25 -10.50 -21.95
C SER A 127 16.27 -10.71 -23.11
N ARG A 128 15.52 -9.71 -23.60
CA ARG A 128 14.70 -9.83 -24.82
C ARG A 128 15.51 -10.31 -26.03
N VAL A 129 16.79 -9.93 -26.08
CA VAL A 129 17.74 -10.39 -27.11
C VAL A 129 18.09 -11.88 -26.93
N LEU A 130 18.04 -12.40 -25.70
CA LEU A 130 18.50 -13.75 -25.31
C LEU A 130 17.35 -14.76 -24.99
N SER A 131 16.14 -14.31 -24.67
CA SER A 131 15.08 -15.10 -24.00
C SER A 131 13.81 -15.32 -24.84
N ARG A 132 13.84 -15.02 -26.14
CA ARG A 132 12.70 -15.21 -27.07
C ARG A 132 12.19 -16.68 -27.16
N GLY A 133 12.91 -17.64 -26.59
CA GLY A 133 12.57 -19.08 -26.59
C GLY A 133 12.18 -19.70 -25.23
N HIS A 134 12.06 -18.95 -24.13
CA HIS A 134 11.63 -19.51 -22.84
C HIS A 134 10.10 -19.45 -22.67
N GLU A 135 9.46 -20.61 -22.49
CA GLU A 135 8.03 -20.71 -22.16
C GLU A 135 7.69 -19.90 -20.89
N GLY A 136 6.61 -19.12 -20.95
CA GLY A 136 6.13 -18.29 -19.84
C GLY A 136 6.81 -16.91 -19.68
N TYR A 137 7.74 -16.54 -20.56
CA TYR A 137 8.38 -15.21 -20.53
C TYR A 137 7.37 -14.06 -20.71
N GLY A 138 6.45 -14.19 -21.66
CA GLY A 138 5.40 -13.20 -21.94
C GLY A 138 4.50 -12.93 -20.72
N THR A 139 4.04 -14.00 -20.06
CA THR A 139 3.24 -13.92 -18.82
C THR A 139 3.98 -13.17 -17.71
N ARG A 140 5.27 -13.45 -17.50
CA ARG A 140 6.07 -12.76 -16.48
C ARG A 140 6.20 -11.26 -16.73
N ILE A 141 6.31 -10.86 -18.00
CA ILE A 141 6.33 -9.44 -18.39
C ILE A 141 4.97 -8.80 -18.13
N ALA A 142 3.88 -9.45 -18.54
CA ALA A 142 2.53 -8.94 -18.31
C ALA A 142 2.27 -8.70 -16.81
N LEU A 143 2.60 -9.69 -15.97
CA LEU A 143 2.51 -9.59 -14.51
C LEU A 143 3.39 -8.46 -13.95
N SER A 144 4.58 -8.23 -14.51
CA SER A 144 5.46 -7.14 -14.08
C SER A 144 4.91 -5.76 -14.48
N ARG A 145 4.26 -5.64 -15.65
CA ARG A 145 3.55 -4.42 -16.09
C ARG A 145 2.37 -4.11 -15.18
N MET A 146 1.61 -5.13 -14.80
CA MET A 146 0.50 -5.00 -13.85
C MET A 146 0.97 -4.46 -12.52
N GLY A 147 2.02 -5.06 -11.96
CA GLY A 147 2.58 -4.59 -10.69
C GLY A 147 3.16 -3.17 -10.75
N ALA A 148 3.77 -2.80 -11.88
CA ALA A 148 4.19 -1.41 -12.10
C ALA A 148 3.00 -0.44 -12.16
N ALA A 149 1.89 -0.82 -12.81
CA ALA A 149 0.66 -0.03 -12.81
C ALA A 149 0.07 0.10 -11.39
N SER A 150 0.08 -0.99 -10.59
CA SER A 150 -0.34 -0.95 -9.19
C SER A 150 0.54 -0.03 -8.33
N THR A 151 1.83 0.07 -8.64
CA THR A 151 2.75 1.01 -7.97
C THR A 151 2.41 2.47 -8.27
N ILE A 152 2.00 2.76 -9.50
CA ILE A 152 1.55 4.11 -9.89
C ILE A 152 0.22 4.45 -9.21
N ALA A 153 -0.72 3.51 -9.20
CA ALA A 153 -2.00 3.65 -8.50
C ALA A 153 -1.78 3.93 -7.00
N LEU A 154 -0.86 3.20 -6.36
CA LEU A 154 -0.44 3.46 -4.98
C LEU A 154 0.02 4.91 -4.78
N ALA A 155 0.91 5.40 -5.64
CA ALA A 155 1.43 6.76 -5.56
C ALA A 155 0.29 7.80 -5.64
N VAL A 156 -0.59 7.67 -6.64
CA VAL A 156 -1.67 8.64 -6.90
C VAL A 156 -2.74 8.59 -5.81
N CYS A 157 -3.15 7.40 -5.36
CA CYS A 157 -4.20 7.23 -4.38
C CYS A 157 -3.75 7.63 -2.97
N TRP A 158 -2.51 7.33 -2.57
CA TRP A 158 -2.05 7.54 -1.20
C TRP A 158 -1.35 8.87 -0.95
N CYS A 159 -0.68 9.45 -1.96
CA CYS A 159 0.03 10.72 -1.80
C CYS A 159 -0.85 11.84 -1.21
N PRO A 160 -2.11 12.07 -1.68
CA PRO A 160 -2.95 13.14 -1.15
C PRO A 160 -3.20 12.99 0.36
N ASN A 161 -3.55 11.78 0.81
CA ASN A 161 -3.81 11.51 2.22
C ASN A 161 -2.55 11.67 3.08
N GLN A 162 -1.42 11.21 2.57
CA GLN A 162 -0.15 11.29 3.28
C GLN A 162 0.36 12.72 3.43
N VAL A 163 0.24 13.54 2.38
CA VAL A 163 0.55 14.97 2.43
C VAL A 163 -0.41 15.70 3.36
N TYR A 164 -1.71 15.40 3.29
CA TYR A 164 -2.72 16.01 4.15
C TYR A 164 -2.41 15.77 5.64
N TYR A 165 -2.16 14.51 6.00
CA TYR A 165 -1.89 14.13 7.37
C TYR A 165 -0.57 14.71 7.90
N ALA A 166 0.45 14.85 7.04
CA ALA A 166 1.67 15.55 7.39
C ALA A 166 1.38 17.04 7.69
N LEU A 167 0.71 17.75 6.79
CA LEU A 167 0.36 19.17 6.94
C LEU A 167 -0.47 19.44 8.21
N TYR A 168 -1.39 18.53 8.55
CA TYR A 168 -2.11 18.58 9.81
C TYR A 168 -1.18 18.51 11.05
N ASN A 169 -0.22 17.58 11.08
CA ASN A 169 0.70 17.45 12.21
C ASN A 169 1.69 18.63 12.33
N PHE A 170 1.94 19.36 11.24
CA PHE A 170 2.68 20.63 11.26
C PHE A 170 1.80 21.85 11.56
N GLY A 171 0.51 21.67 11.84
CA GLY A 171 -0.41 22.74 12.21
C GLY A 171 -0.88 23.62 11.04
N ALA A 172 -0.62 23.21 9.80
CA ALA A 172 -1.04 23.96 8.61
C ALA A 172 -2.51 23.72 8.28
N TRP A 173 -3.01 22.50 8.47
CA TRP A 173 -4.37 22.08 8.09
C TRP A 173 -5.14 21.47 9.27
N GLU A 174 -6.46 21.37 9.12
CA GLU A 174 -7.38 20.82 10.14
C GLU A 174 -7.97 19.47 9.68
N LEU A 175 -8.37 18.61 10.63
CA LEU A 175 -9.06 17.36 10.32
C LEU A 175 -10.58 17.55 10.20
N ASN A 176 -11.26 16.53 9.67
CA ASN A 176 -12.72 16.43 9.57
C ASN A 176 -13.41 17.46 8.64
N ASN A 177 -12.67 18.09 7.72
CA ASN A 177 -13.26 18.87 6.64
C ASN A 177 -13.47 18.01 5.37
N ASN A 178 -14.15 18.57 4.36
CA ASN A 178 -14.43 17.87 3.12
C ASN A 178 -13.16 17.41 2.39
N VAL A 179 -12.11 18.23 2.39
CA VAL A 179 -10.84 17.91 1.71
C VAL A 179 -10.19 16.67 2.33
N HIS A 180 -10.15 16.59 3.66
CA HIS A 180 -9.65 15.42 4.38
C HIS A 180 -10.44 14.15 4.03
N TYR A 181 -11.77 14.21 3.97
CA TYR A 181 -12.57 13.05 3.59
C TYR A 181 -12.30 12.61 2.14
N TRP A 182 -12.13 13.56 1.21
CA TRP A 182 -11.74 13.25 -0.16
C TRP A 182 -10.38 12.57 -0.25
N THR A 183 -9.40 12.97 0.57
CA THR A 183 -8.09 12.29 0.58
C THR A 183 -8.19 10.86 1.10
N ILE A 184 -9.06 10.60 2.08
CA ILE A 184 -9.32 9.23 2.57
C ILE A 184 -9.95 8.39 1.45
N VAL A 185 -10.97 8.92 0.76
CA VAL A 185 -11.61 8.23 -0.36
C VAL A 185 -10.60 7.90 -1.47
N ALA A 186 -9.72 8.85 -1.82
CA ALA A 186 -8.66 8.63 -2.79
C ALA A 186 -7.72 7.48 -2.38
N ALA A 187 -7.34 7.41 -1.10
CA ALA A 187 -6.50 6.33 -0.58
C ALA A 187 -7.20 4.95 -0.63
N MET A 188 -8.52 4.92 -0.40
CA MET A 188 -9.33 3.69 -0.47
C MET A 188 -9.42 3.12 -1.90
N LEU A 189 -9.41 3.98 -2.92
CA LEU A 189 -9.47 3.55 -4.32
C LEU A 189 -8.29 2.64 -4.72
N ASN A 190 -7.14 2.74 -4.03
CA ASN A 190 -5.99 1.84 -4.27
C ASN A 190 -6.39 0.36 -4.17
N SER A 191 -7.19 0.01 -3.16
CA SER A 191 -7.62 -1.38 -2.95
C SER A 191 -8.56 -1.86 -4.06
N CYS A 192 -9.40 -0.95 -4.61
CA CYS A 192 -10.29 -1.22 -5.73
C CYS A 192 -9.53 -1.35 -7.07
N LEU A 193 -8.43 -0.63 -7.22
CA LEU A 193 -7.61 -0.66 -8.44
C LEU A 193 -6.87 -1.96 -8.62
N ASN A 194 -6.56 -2.69 -7.54
CA ASN A 194 -5.84 -3.97 -7.63
C ASN A 194 -6.58 -4.98 -8.55
N PRO A 195 -7.83 -5.44 -8.27
CA PRO A 195 -8.55 -6.35 -9.17
C PRO A 195 -8.73 -5.82 -10.60
N MET A 196 -8.95 -4.51 -10.78
CA MET A 196 -9.11 -3.92 -12.10
C MET A 196 -7.81 -4.01 -12.91
N ILE A 197 -6.67 -3.69 -12.32
CA ILE A 197 -5.36 -3.85 -12.95
C ILE A 197 -5.13 -5.32 -13.31
N PHE A 198 -5.59 -6.25 -12.46
CA PHE A 198 -5.55 -7.67 -12.78
C PHE A 198 -6.43 -8.05 -13.97
N ALA A 199 -7.67 -7.55 -14.01
CA ALA A 199 -8.64 -7.84 -15.07
C ALA A 199 -8.23 -7.26 -16.44
N PHE A 200 -7.68 -6.05 -16.49
CA PHE A 200 -7.34 -5.38 -17.76
C PHE A 200 -6.09 -5.92 -18.45
N HIS A 201 -5.20 -6.60 -17.73
CA HIS A 201 -3.92 -7.09 -18.28
C HIS A 201 -3.86 -8.62 -18.42
N SER A 202 -4.83 -9.35 -17.89
CA SER A 202 -4.87 -10.80 -18.01
C SER A 202 -5.77 -11.22 -19.18
N GLU A 203 -5.23 -11.19 -20.41
CA GLU A 203 -5.80 -12.05 -21.47
C GLU A 203 -5.86 -13.52 -21.01
N GLN A 204 -4.94 -13.94 -20.13
CA GLN A 204 -4.86 -15.29 -19.56
C GLN A 204 -5.95 -15.63 -18.52
N TYR A 205 -6.63 -14.66 -17.90
CA TYR A 205 -7.80 -14.96 -17.05
C TYR A 205 -9.09 -15.05 -17.86
N ARG A 206 -9.15 -14.38 -19.01
CA ARG A 206 -10.32 -14.42 -19.90
C ARG A 206 -10.51 -15.79 -20.56
N GLU A 207 -9.48 -16.64 -20.56
CA GLU A 207 -9.55 -18.04 -21.01
C GLU A 207 -9.99 -19.02 -19.91
N GLY A 208 -9.81 -18.69 -18.63
CA GLY A 208 -10.29 -19.52 -17.51
C GLY A 208 -11.77 -19.32 -17.16
N PHE A 209 -12.42 -18.33 -17.77
CA PHE A 209 -13.85 -18.03 -17.63
C PHE A 209 -14.67 -18.40 -18.88
N LYS A 210 -14.09 -19.16 -19.82
CA LYS A 210 -14.82 -19.79 -20.93
C LYS A 210 -15.05 -21.27 -20.66
#